data_AF-A0A3B8WAU6-F1
#
_entry.id   AF-A0A3B8WAU6-F1
#
_cell.length_a   1.000
_cell.length_b   1.000
_cell.length_c   1.000
_cell.angle_alpha   90.00
_cell.angle_beta   90.00
_cell.angle_gamma   90.00
#
_symmetry.space_group_name_H-M   'P 1'
#
loop_
_entity.id
_entity.type
_entity.pdbx_description
1 polymer ?
#
loop_
_entity_poly.entity_id
_entity_poly.type
_entity_poly.pdbx_seq_one_letter_code
_entity_poly.pdbx_strand_id
1 'polypeptide(L)'
;GVFWLLLLISIYVLFWFAVSFLVSLLGWSSGQNAIVLVSVWVVLVLLVPSIVSQLANAVYPVPSRINMIHNYRVAEADAEKRASEILTSYYRDHPELGQQDSTQANQYQFWLEYFASVDILKKAVQPVLDEYDGALARQQQWVGRFKVLSPAILFQDGLNDLAGTSTAHYTDFRHQVIEFNETWRNYFIPRMFANVLLQASDLDQLPEPRYQSRVEPVWANDLLLIVGFAAVVLGVSFRVYQTSSAERWLAS
;
A
#
# COMPACT_ATOMS: atom_id res chain seq x y z
N GLY A 1 11.44 16.47 -4.32
CA GLY A 1 9.97 16.42 -4.47
C GLY A 1 9.50 17.19 -5.69
N VAL A 2 9.40 18.52 -5.59
CA VAL A 2 8.73 19.36 -6.61
C VAL A 2 9.33 19.25 -8.02
N PHE A 3 10.66 19.23 -8.15
CA PHE A 3 11.30 19.08 -9.46
C PHE A 3 10.88 17.79 -10.19
N TRP A 4 10.92 16.64 -9.50
CA TRP A 4 10.55 15.35 -10.07
C TRP A 4 9.06 15.27 -10.41
N LEU A 5 8.21 15.89 -9.58
CA LEU A 5 6.79 16.04 -9.86
C LEU A 5 6.56 16.83 -11.15
N LEU A 6 7.19 17.99 -11.29
CA LEU A 6 7.07 18.82 -12.49
C LEU A 6 7.59 18.07 -13.73
N LEU A 7 8.72 17.39 -13.61
CA LEU A 7 9.28 16.59 -14.70
C LEU A 7 8.30 15.48 -15.14
N LEU A 8 7.74 14.73 -14.19
CA LEU A 8 6.76 13.67 -14.47
C LEU A 8 5.52 14.22 -15.20
N ILE A 9 5.00 15.37 -14.74
CA ILE A 9 3.87 16.05 -15.39
C ILE A 9 4.25 16.51 -16.80
N SER A 10 5.41 17.14 -16.97
CA SER A 10 5.87 17.62 -18.28
C SER A 10 6.03 16.48 -19.28
N ILE A 11 6.60 15.35 -18.88
CA ILE A 11 6.77 14.17 -19.73
C ILE A 11 5.41 13.54 -20.09
N TYR A 12 4.48 13.48 -19.14
CA TYR A 12 3.13 12.98 -19.42
C TYR A 12 2.35 13.90 -20.38
N VAL A 13 2.50 15.21 -20.25
CA VAL A 13 1.94 16.19 -21.22
C VAL A 13 2.59 16.03 -22.59
N LEU A 14 3.92 15.84 -22.65
CA LEU A 14 4.64 15.59 -23.89
C LEU A 14 4.16 14.32 -24.60
N PHE A 15 3.84 13.26 -23.85
CA PHE A 15 3.23 12.05 -24.40
C PHE A 15 1.89 12.36 -25.11
N TRP A 16 0.98 13.09 -24.45
CA TRP A 16 -0.31 13.44 -25.08
C TRP A 16 -0.16 14.41 -26.25
N PHE A 17 0.81 15.32 -26.19
CA PHE A 17 1.18 16.16 -27.31
C PHE A 17 1.62 15.29 -28.51
N ALA A 18 2.49 14.30 -28.29
CA ALA A 18 2.95 13.39 -29.33
C ALA A 18 1.80 12.60 -29.95
N VAL A 19 0.86 12.10 -29.15
CA VAL A 19 -0.34 11.40 -29.65
C VAL A 19 -1.21 12.33 -30.48
N SER A 20 -1.45 13.55 -30.00
CA SER A 20 -2.25 14.56 -30.71
C SER A 20 -1.60 14.96 -32.03
N PHE A 21 -0.27 15.11 -32.02
CA PHE A 21 0.52 15.39 -33.20
C PHE A 21 0.43 14.26 -34.22
N LEU A 22 0.61 13.00 -33.79
CA LEU A 22 0.48 11.82 -34.65
C LEU A 22 -0.87 11.77 -35.36
N VAL A 23 -1.96 11.91 -34.60
CA VAL A 23 -3.32 11.86 -35.16
C VAL A 23 -3.53 13.01 -36.15
N SER A 24 -3.00 14.20 -35.85
CA SER A 24 -3.11 15.36 -36.74
C SER A 24 -2.35 15.18 -38.05
N LEU A 25 -1.27 14.40 -38.08
CA LEU A 25 -0.51 14.09 -39.29
C LEU A 25 -1.26 13.19 -40.28
N LEU A 26 -2.32 12.49 -39.84
CA LEU A 26 -3.08 11.56 -40.70
C LEU A 26 -3.98 12.27 -41.72
N GLY A 27 -4.09 13.61 -41.67
CA GLY A 27 -4.81 14.40 -42.68
C GLY A 27 -6.33 14.30 -42.62
N TRP A 28 -6.89 13.74 -41.55
CA TRP A 28 -8.34 13.67 -41.33
C TRP A 28 -8.94 15.02 -40.94
N SER A 29 -10.27 15.12 -41.02
CA SER A 29 -10.98 16.32 -40.54
C SER A 29 -10.80 16.52 -39.03
N SER A 30 -10.90 17.77 -38.56
CA SER A 30 -10.79 18.09 -37.13
C SER A 30 -11.80 17.31 -36.26
N GLY A 31 -13.00 17.04 -36.79
CA GLY A 31 -14.02 16.24 -36.09
C GLY A 31 -13.61 14.77 -35.93
N GLN A 32 -13.03 14.17 -36.97
CA GLN A 32 -12.50 12.80 -36.90
C GLN A 32 -11.33 12.70 -35.93
N ASN A 33 -10.39 13.66 -35.96
CA ASN A 33 -9.27 13.70 -35.02
C ASN A 33 -9.74 13.75 -33.57
N ALA A 34 -10.75 14.57 -33.26
CA ALA A 34 -11.32 14.66 -31.93
C ALA A 34 -11.92 13.31 -31.46
N ILE A 35 -12.70 12.64 -32.32
CA ILE A 35 -13.29 11.32 -32.00
C ILE A 35 -12.19 10.28 -31.74
N VAL A 36 -11.14 10.25 -32.56
CA VAL A 36 -10.03 9.30 -32.40
C VAL A 36 -9.26 9.58 -31.10
N LEU A 37 -8.94 10.84 -30.81
CA LEU A 37 -8.22 11.20 -29.57
C LEU A 37 -9.03 10.86 -28.32
N VAL A 38 -10.34 11.15 -28.32
CA VAL A 38 -11.22 10.74 -27.22
C VAL A 38 -11.25 9.22 -27.08
N SER A 39 -11.33 8.49 -28.19
CA SER A 39 -11.34 7.01 -28.16
C SER A 39 -10.03 6.44 -27.59
N VAL A 40 -8.88 6.97 -28.02
CA VAL A 40 -7.55 6.59 -27.49
C VAL A 40 -7.46 6.92 -26.01
N TRP A 41 -7.91 8.10 -25.60
CA TRP A 41 -7.94 8.51 -24.20
C TRP A 41 -8.80 7.57 -23.36
N VAL A 42 -10.01 7.24 -23.80
CA VAL A 42 -10.91 6.31 -23.09
C VAL A 42 -10.26 4.94 -22.94
N VAL A 43 -9.60 4.43 -23.99
CA VAL A 43 -8.93 3.14 -23.93
C VAL A 43 -7.77 3.16 -22.92
N LEU A 44 -6.85 4.12 -23.04
CA LEU A 44 -5.64 4.16 -22.23
C LEU A 44 -5.90 4.55 -20.76
N VAL A 45 -6.86 5.44 -20.50
CA VAL A 45 -7.10 6.02 -19.17
C VAL A 45 -8.22 5.29 -18.42
N LEU A 46 -9.21 4.71 -19.12
CA LEU A 46 -10.36 4.08 -18.48
C LEU A 46 -10.38 2.56 -18.68
N LEU A 47 -10.40 2.07 -19.93
CA LEU A 47 -10.55 0.62 -20.18
C LEU A 47 -9.35 -0.17 -19.67
N VAL A 48 -8.13 0.19 -20.08
CA VAL A 48 -6.93 -0.57 -19.71
C VAL A 48 -6.76 -0.64 -18.19
N PRO A 49 -6.82 0.47 -17.42
CA PRO A 49 -6.71 0.42 -15.96
C PRO A 49 -7.85 -0.38 -15.32
N SER A 50 -9.08 -0.23 -15.81
CA SER A 50 -10.24 -0.96 -15.30
C SER A 50 -10.11 -2.47 -15.52
N ILE A 51 -9.68 -2.91 -16.71
CA ILE A 51 -9.47 -4.33 -17.03
C ILE A 51 -8.34 -4.91 -16.16
N VAL A 52 -7.22 -4.20 -16.04
CA VAL A 52 -6.10 -4.64 -15.18
C VAL A 52 -6.56 -4.80 -13.73
N SER A 53 -7.30 -3.83 -13.20
CA SER A 53 -7.85 -3.87 -11.84
C SER A 53 -8.86 -5.00 -11.64
N GLN A 54 -9.79 -5.19 -12.57
CA GLN A 54 -10.80 -6.25 -12.48
C GLN A 54 -10.17 -7.65 -12.57
N LEU A 55 -9.20 -7.85 -13.45
CA LEU A 55 -8.46 -9.10 -13.52
C LEU A 55 -7.66 -9.34 -12.24
N ALA A 56 -7.08 -8.30 -11.64
CA ALA A 56 -6.39 -8.41 -10.36
C ALA A 56 -7.34 -8.91 -9.26
N ASN A 57 -8.56 -8.35 -9.19
CA ASN A 57 -9.58 -8.75 -8.23
C ASN A 57 -10.11 -10.17 -8.47
N ALA A 58 -10.17 -10.63 -9.73
CA ALA A 58 -10.62 -11.98 -10.06
C ALA A 58 -9.57 -13.06 -9.78
N VAL A 59 -8.29 -12.78 -10.09
CA VAL A 59 -7.18 -13.74 -9.91
C VAL A 59 -6.67 -13.74 -8.47
N TYR A 60 -6.62 -12.57 -7.83
CA TYR A 60 -6.15 -12.38 -6.45
C TYR A 60 -7.22 -11.66 -5.62
N PRO A 61 -8.33 -12.34 -5.28
CA PRO A 61 -9.37 -11.75 -4.46
C PRO A 61 -8.83 -11.39 -3.08
N VAL A 62 -8.84 -10.10 -2.74
CA VAL A 62 -8.49 -9.63 -1.40
C VAL A 62 -9.73 -9.72 -0.52
N PRO A 63 -9.68 -10.39 0.65
CA PRO A 63 -10.81 -10.44 1.58
C PRO A 63 -11.29 -9.03 1.90
N SER A 64 -12.61 -8.85 2.05
CA SER A 64 -13.12 -7.53 2.46
C SER A 64 -12.58 -7.16 3.84
N ARG A 65 -12.37 -5.86 4.11
CA ARG A 65 -11.89 -5.41 5.43
C ARG A 65 -12.82 -5.83 6.56
N ILE A 66 -14.12 -5.89 6.30
CA ILE A 66 -15.11 -6.37 7.27
C ILE A 66 -14.88 -7.86 7.57
N ASN A 67 -14.65 -8.69 6.55
CA ASN A 67 -14.36 -10.11 6.73
C ASN A 67 -13.04 -10.31 7.50
N MET A 68 -12.01 -9.54 7.17
CA MET A 68 -10.73 -9.55 7.90
C MET A 68 -10.94 -9.21 9.39
N ILE A 69 -11.66 -8.13 9.70
CA ILE A 69 -11.95 -7.72 11.10
C ILE A 69 -12.78 -8.78 11.82
N HIS A 70 -13.77 -9.36 11.15
CA HIS A 70 -14.57 -10.44 11.71
C HIS A 70 -13.68 -11.64 12.08
N ASN A 71 -12.86 -12.13 11.13
CA ASN A 71 -11.99 -13.28 11.37
C ASN A 71 -10.92 -12.99 12.41
N TYR A 72 -10.40 -11.76 12.45
CA TYR A 72 -9.50 -11.29 13.50
C TYR A 72 -10.16 -11.41 14.88
N ARG A 73 -11.38 -10.89 15.04
CA ARG A 73 -12.12 -10.93 16.31
C ARG A 73 -12.48 -12.34 16.74
N VAL A 74 -12.83 -13.22 15.80
CA VAL A 74 -13.09 -14.64 16.08
C VAL A 74 -11.81 -15.31 16.58
N ALA A 75 -10.68 -15.12 15.89
CA ALA A 75 -9.39 -15.67 16.30
C ALA A 75 -8.93 -15.13 17.67
N GLU A 76 -9.16 -13.84 17.93
CA GLU A 76 -8.88 -13.20 19.21
C GLU A 76 -9.71 -13.81 20.36
N ALA A 77 -11.04 -13.94 20.18
CA ALA A 77 -11.93 -14.52 21.19
C ALA A 77 -11.60 -15.99 21.49
N ASP A 78 -11.31 -16.79 20.45
CA ASP A 78 -10.88 -18.18 20.63
C ASP A 78 -9.56 -18.29 21.40
N ALA A 79 -8.62 -17.38 21.13
CA ALA A 79 -7.33 -17.35 21.80
C ALA A 79 -7.45 -16.89 23.26
N GLU A 80 -8.31 -15.91 23.54
CA GLU A 80 -8.61 -15.44 24.90
C GLU A 80 -9.21 -16.56 25.75
N LYS A 81 -10.14 -17.34 25.18
CA LYS A 81 -10.71 -18.52 25.85
C LYS A 81 -9.62 -19.55 26.20
N ARG A 82 -8.75 -19.88 25.25
CA ARG A 82 -7.63 -20.83 25.48
C ARG A 82 -6.65 -20.31 26.53
N ALA A 83 -6.32 -19.02 26.51
CA ALA A 83 -5.45 -18.41 27.50
C ALA A 83 -6.04 -18.49 28.90
N SER A 84 -7.34 -18.20 29.05
CA SER A 84 -8.08 -18.34 30.30
C SER A 84 -8.09 -19.78 30.82
N GLU A 85 -8.28 -20.77 29.93
CA GLU A 85 -8.23 -22.20 30.29
C GLU A 85 -6.83 -22.62 30.78
N ILE A 86 -5.77 -22.20 30.09
CA ILE A 86 -4.37 -22.45 30.49
C ILE A 86 -4.09 -21.85 31.85
N LEU A 87 -4.44 -20.58 32.03
CA LEU A 87 -4.21 -19.86 33.28
C LEU A 87 -4.97 -20.49 34.47
N THR A 88 -6.23 -20.87 34.25
CA THR A 88 -7.05 -21.55 35.25
C THR A 88 -6.44 -22.91 35.64
N SER A 89 -5.95 -23.68 34.67
CA SER A 89 -5.26 -24.95 34.96
C SER A 89 -3.95 -24.73 35.73
N TYR A 90 -3.19 -23.69 35.37
CA TYR A 90 -1.93 -23.37 36.03
C TYR A 90 -2.12 -22.99 37.50
N TYR A 91 -3.11 -22.15 37.84
CA TYR A 91 -3.42 -21.81 39.23
C TYR A 91 -3.98 -22.97 40.05
N ARG A 92 -4.69 -23.92 39.41
CA ARG A 92 -5.16 -25.13 40.09
C ARG A 92 -3.99 -26.01 40.52
N ASP A 93 -2.97 -26.11 39.67
CA ASP A 93 -1.81 -26.96 39.91
C ASP A 93 -0.74 -26.25 40.77
N HIS A 94 -0.81 -24.92 40.87
CA HIS A 94 0.03 -24.05 41.70
C HIS A 94 -0.79 -23.16 42.66
N PRO A 95 -1.50 -23.75 43.63
CA PRO A 95 -2.32 -22.99 44.59
C PRO A 95 -1.51 -21.98 45.41
N GLU A 96 -0.19 -22.15 45.54
CA GLU A 96 0.73 -21.19 46.16
C GLU A 96 0.83 -19.85 45.42
N LEU A 97 0.47 -19.81 44.13
CA LEU A 97 0.42 -18.60 43.31
C LEU A 97 -0.98 -17.95 43.33
N GLY A 98 -1.99 -18.70 43.76
CA GLY A 98 -3.39 -18.26 43.82
C GLY A 98 -3.74 -17.76 45.22
N GLN A 99 -4.05 -16.45 45.32
CA GLN A 99 -4.51 -15.74 46.53
C GLN A 99 -3.40 -15.31 47.50
N GLN A 100 -2.72 -14.21 47.17
CA GLN A 100 -2.29 -13.25 48.18
C GLN A 100 -3.37 -12.16 48.29
N ASP A 101 -3.66 -11.75 49.52
CA ASP A 101 -4.81 -10.98 50.00
C ASP A 101 -5.50 -10.00 49.02
N SER A 102 -6.83 -9.96 49.08
CA SER A 102 -7.74 -9.08 48.34
C SER A 102 -7.66 -7.58 48.72
N THR A 103 -6.54 -7.13 49.29
CA THR A 103 -6.32 -5.75 49.72
C THR A 103 -5.49 -4.97 48.70
N GLN A 104 -6.15 -4.20 47.83
CA GLN A 104 -5.58 -3.24 46.84
C GLN A 104 -4.52 -3.73 45.84
N ALA A 105 -3.66 -4.70 46.16
CA ALA A 105 -2.61 -5.25 45.30
C ALA A 105 -3.15 -6.05 44.10
N ASN A 106 -4.38 -6.59 44.20
CA ASN A 106 -5.00 -7.41 43.15
C ASN A 106 -5.65 -6.60 42.00
N GLN A 107 -5.69 -5.26 42.04
CA GLN A 107 -6.32 -4.48 40.96
C GLN A 107 -5.59 -4.60 39.61
N TYR A 108 -4.31 -5.00 39.61
CA TYR A 108 -3.49 -5.14 38.41
C TYR A 108 -3.30 -6.60 37.96
N GLN A 109 -3.74 -7.58 38.75
CA GLN A 109 -3.56 -9.00 38.43
C GLN A 109 -4.21 -9.38 37.10
N PHE A 110 -5.42 -8.88 36.84
CA PHE A 110 -6.10 -9.03 35.54
C PHE A 110 -5.25 -8.53 34.37
N TRP A 111 -4.55 -7.41 34.53
CA TRP A 111 -3.69 -6.87 33.49
C TRP A 111 -2.42 -7.71 33.30
N LEU A 112 -1.83 -8.23 34.37
CA LEU A 112 -0.66 -9.12 34.29
C LEU A 112 -1.00 -10.42 33.57
N GLU A 113 -2.17 -11.00 33.88
CA GLU A 113 -2.72 -12.19 33.22
C GLU A 113 -3.04 -11.92 31.73
N TYR A 114 -3.66 -10.78 31.44
CA TYR A 114 -3.89 -10.31 30.08
C TYR A 114 -2.57 -10.19 29.31
N PHE A 115 -1.57 -9.48 29.86
CA PHE A 115 -0.29 -9.30 29.19
C PHE A 115 0.51 -10.59 29.03
N ALA A 116 0.40 -11.53 29.98
CA ALA A 116 1.00 -12.87 29.87
C ALA A 116 0.38 -13.70 28.73
N SER A 117 -0.89 -13.47 28.41
CA SER A 117 -1.59 -14.18 27.32
C SER A 117 -1.43 -13.54 25.93
N VAL A 118 -0.85 -12.34 25.84
CA VAL A 118 -0.75 -11.61 24.57
C VAL A 118 -0.04 -12.41 23.48
N ASP A 119 1.03 -13.13 23.81
CA ASP A 119 1.77 -13.90 22.80
C ASP A 119 0.90 -14.98 22.16
N ILE A 120 -0.03 -15.56 22.93
CA ILE A 120 -1.01 -16.53 22.43
C ILE A 120 -1.98 -15.82 21.49
N LEU A 121 -2.49 -14.65 21.89
CA LEU A 121 -3.38 -13.82 21.09
C LEU A 121 -2.73 -13.41 19.76
N LYS A 122 -1.50 -12.89 19.81
CA LYS A 122 -0.72 -12.45 18.65
C LYS A 122 -0.51 -13.60 17.66
N LYS A 123 -0.09 -14.77 18.14
CA LYS A 123 0.09 -15.96 17.30
C LYS A 123 -1.22 -16.44 16.67
N ALA A 124 -2.35 -16.28 17.36
CA ALA A 124 -3.65 -16.70 16.85
C ALA A 124 -4.18 -15.78 15.74
N VAL A 125 -3.96 -14.47 15.84
CA VAL A 125 -4.44 -13.50 14.83
C VAL A 125 -3.49 -13.35 13.64
N GLN A 126 -2.20 -13.66 13.80
CA GLN A 126 -1.18 -13.49 12.76
C GLN A 126 -1.56 -14.14 11.41
N PRO A 127 -2.09 -15.38 11.34
CA PRO A 127 -2.46 -16.00 10.06
C PRO A 127 -3.55 -15.23 9.30
N VAL A 128 -4.50 -14.62 10.01
CA VAL A 128 -5.56 -13.80 9.41
C VAL A 128 -4.97 -12.55 8.75
N LEU A 129 -3.99 -11.94 9.40
CA LEU A 129 -3.27 -10.78 8.87
C LEU A 129 -2.39 -11.18 7.67
N ASP A 130 -1.62 -12.27 7.79
CA ASP A 130 -0.73 -12.76 6.74
C ASP A 130 -1.49 -13.14 5.47
N GLU A 131 -2.67 -13.74 5.60
CA GLU A 131 -3.54 -14.05 4.46
C GLU A 131 -3.97 -12.78 3.73
N TYR A 132 -4.45 -11.77 4.47
CA TYR A 132 -4.91 -10.50 3.92
C TYR A 132 -3.75 -9.72 3.26
N ASP A 133 -2.65 -9.54 3.99
CA ASP A 133 -1.49 -8.77 3.52
C ASP A 133 -0.81 -9.50 2.34
N GLY A 134 -0.76 -10.83 2.36
CA GLY A 134 -0.27 -11.66 1.26
C GLY A 134 -1.15 -11.57 0.00
N ALA A 135 -2.48 -11.56 0.15
CA ALA A 135 -3.40 -11.34 -0.97
C ALA A 135 -3.24 -9.95 -1.58
N LEU A 136 -3.15 -8.92 -0.73
CA LEU A 136 -2.92 -7.53 -1.15
C LEU A 136 -1.58 -7.38 -1.89
N ALA A 137 -0.51 -8.01 -1.40
CA ALA A 137 0.81 -7.98 -2.04
C ALA A 137 0.78 -8.61 -3.44
N ARG A 138 0.10 -9.76 -3.62
CA ARG A 138 -0.08 -10.38 -4.94
C ARG A 138 -0.85 -9.49 -5.91
N GLN A 139 -1.89 -8.81 -5.41
CA GLN A 139 -2.67 -7.87 -6.22
C GLN A 139 -1.82 -6.68 -6.67
N GLN A 140 -0.99 -6.13 -5.78
CA GLN A 140 -0.05 -5.04 -6.11
C GLN A 140 0.99 -5.49 -7.15
N GLN A 141 1.56 -6.68 -7.00
CA GLN A 141 2.51 -7.23 -7.98
C GLN A 141 1.87 -7.41 -9.36
N TRP A 142 0.61 -7.83 -9.41
CA TRP A 142 -0.14 -7.91 -10.67
C TRP A 142 -0.28 -6.54 -11.33
N VAL A 143 -0.79 -5.54 -10.60
CA VAL A 143 -0.92 -4.17 -11.13
C VAL A 143 0.45 -3.61 -11.54
N GLY A 144 1.48 -3.81 -10.72
CA GLY A 144 2.85 -3.37 -11.00
C GLY A 144 3.49 -4.05 -12.22
N ARG A 145 3.06 -5.26 -12.59
CA ARG A 145 3.52 -5.93 -13.83
C ARG A 145 2.80 -5.40 -15.07
N PHE A 146 1.52 -5.06 -14.94
CA PHE A 146 0.69 -4.62 -16.06
C PHE A 146 0.59 -3.10 -16.22
N LYS A 147 1.18 -2.31 -15.31
CA LYS A 147 1.22 -0.84 -15.43
C LYS A 147 1.88 -0.36 -16.72
N VAL A 148 2.82 -1.13 -17.27
CA VAL A 148 3.48 -0.84 -18.55
C VAL A 148 2.53 -0.81 -19.76
N LEU A 149 1.28 -1.27 -19.62
CA LEU A 149 0.28 -1.22 -20.68
C LEU A 149 -0.38 0.15 -20.84
N SER A 150 -0.25 1.04 -19.84
CA SER A 150 -0.87 2.36 -19.90
C SER A 150 0.02 3.42 -19.26
N PRO A 151 0.36 4.50 -19.99
CA PRO A 151 1.07 5.64 -19.42
C PRO A 151 0.27 6.35 -18.33
N ALA A 152 -1.06 6.18 -18.28
CA ALA A 152 -1.89 6.73 -17.23
C ALA A 152 -1.70 5.99 -15.89
N ILE A 153 -1.52 4.66 -15.93
CA ILE A 153 -1.23 3.88 -14.70
C ILE A 153 0.16 4.27 -14.18
N LEU A 154 1.16 4.33 -15.06
CA LEU A 154 2.52 4.76 -14.71
C LEU A 154 2.52 6.17 -14.09
N PHE A 155 1.75 7.09 -14.68
CA PHE A 155 1.66 8.46 -14.17
C PHE A 155 1.02 8.51 -12.78
N GLN A 156 -0.10 7.82 -12.57
CA GLN A 156 -0.77 7.77 -11.27
C GLN A 156 0.11 7.10 -10.20
N ASP A 157 0.80 6.01 -10.54
CA ASP A 157 1.71 5.30 -9.63
C ASP A 157 2.88 6.21 -9.22
N GLY A 158 3.52 6.87 -10.18
CA GLY A 158 4.59 7.84 -9.92
C GLY A 158 4.14 9.04 -9.08
N LEU A 159 2.92 9.55 -9.28
CA LEU A 159 2.35 10.61 -8.44
C LEU A 159 2.14 10.15 -7.00
N ASN A 160 1.57 8.95 -6.81
CA ASN A 160 1.35 8.40 -5.47
C ASN A 160 2.68 8.13 -4.74
N ASP A 161 3.68 7.65 -5.47
CA ASP A 161 5.02 7.39 -4.93
C ASP A 161 5.71 8.70 -4.50
N LEU A 162 5.69 9.73 -5.35
CA LEU A 162 6.24 11.05 -5.03
C LEU A 162 5.50 11.74 -3.87
N ALA A 163 4.20 11.48 -3.71
CA ALA A 163 3.40 11.99 -2.62
C ALA A 163 3.56 11.20 -1.30
N GLY A 164 4.22 10.05 -1.34
CA GLY A 164 4.32 9.14 -0.19
C GLY A 164 2.99 8.48 0.17
N THR A 165 2.08 8.34 -0.79
CA THR A 165 0.73 7.77 -0.62
C THR A 165 0.51 6.50 -1.44
N SER A 166 1.58 5.94 -2.02
CA SER A 166 1.48 4.64 -2.69
C SER A 166 1.14 3.53 -1.70
N THR A 167 0.64 2.39 -2.21
CA THR A 167 0.26 1.29 -1.32
C THR A 167 1.45 0.72 -0.57
N ALA A 168 2.67 0.77 -1.15
CA ALA A 168 3.90 0.42 -0.46
C ALA A 168 4.18 1.32 0.75
N HIS A 169 3.97 2.65 0.62
CA HIS A 169 4.12 3.60 1.73
C HIS A 169 3.12 3.31 2.85
N TYR A 170 1.86 3.02 2.50
CA TYR A 170 0.86 2.66 3.49
C TYR A 170 1.20 1.35 4.22
N THR A 171 1.71 0.34 3.51
CA THR A 171 2.15 -0.92 4.11
C THR A 171 3.36 -0.71 5.03
N ASP A 172 4.37 0.05 4.59
CA ASP A 172 5.54 0.37 5.41
C ASP A 172 5.16 1.15 6.69
N PHE A 173 4.29 2.15 6.56
CA PHE A 173 3.73 2.86 7.71
C PHE A 173 3.05 1.90 8.70
N ARG A 174 2.21 0.97 8.22
CA ARG A 174 1.57 -0.04 9.09
C ARG A 174 2.60 -0.92 9.80
N HIS A 175 3.65 -1.35 9.11
CA HIS A 175 4.72 -2.14 9.74
C HIS A 175 5.45 -1.35 10.83
N GLN A 176 5.77 -0.07 10.58
CA GLN A 176 6.40 0.79 11.59
C GLN A 176 5.49 1.02 12.81
N VAL A 177 4.17 1.11 12.63
CA VAL A 177 3.21 1.18 13.74
C VAL A 177 3.27 -0.09 14.60
N ILE A 178 3.35 -1.27 13.97
CA ILE A 178 3.48 -2.55 14.68
C ILE A 178 4.82 -2.64 15.43
N GLU A 179 5.93 -2.26 14.79
CA GLU A 179 7.26 -2.21 15.42
C GLU A 179 7.29 -1.22 16.60
N PHE A 180 6.67 -0.06 16.44
CA PHE A 180 6.57 0.93 17.51
C PHE A 180 5.71 0.43 18.68
N ASN A 181 4.63 -0.29 18.40
CA ASN A 181 3.82 -0.93 19.44
C ASN A 181 4.64 -1.90 20.31
N GLU A 182 5.58 -2.66 19.73
CA GLU A 182 6.52 -3.48 20.51
C GLU A 182 7.45 -2.64 21.38
N THR A 183 7.96 -1.52 20.86
CA THR A 183 8.79 -0.58 21.64
C THR A 183 8.02 -0.02 22.83
N TRP A 184 6.77 0.36 22.61
CA TRP A 184 5.87 0.85 23.65
C TRP A 184 5.59 -0.21 24.72
N ARG A 185 5.33 -1.45 24.30
CA ARG A 185 5.15 -2.59 25.20
C ARG A 185 6.38 -2.86 26.05
N ASN A 186 7.57 -2.86 25.45
CA ASN A 186 8.82 -3.06 26.16
C ASN A 186 9.12 -1.96 27.18
N TYR A 187 8.56 -0.75 26.99
CA TYR A 187 8.67 0.33 27.97
C TYR A 187 7.70 0.15 29.15
N PHE A 188 6.43 -0.14 28.89
CA PHE A 188 5.38 -0.16 29.92
C PHE A 188 5.23 -1.49 30.65
N ILE A 189 5.31 -2.62 29.94
CA ILE A 189 5.03 -3.94 30.53
C ILE A 189 5.96 -4.24 31.71
N PRO A 190 7.31 -4.12 31.59
CA PRO A 190 8.20 -4.38 32.72
C PRO A 190 7.92 -3.48 33.93
N ARG A 191 7.56 -2.21 33.70
CA ARG A 191 7.23 -1.24 34.76
C ARG A 191 5.93 -1.58 35.47
N MET A 192 4.92 -2.07 34.73
CA MET A 192 3.67 -2.58 35.32
C MET A 192 3.93 -3.80 36.20
N PHE A 193 4.74 -4.76 35.75
CA PHE A 193 5.12 -5.93 36.56
C PHE A 193 5.93 -5.53 37.81
N ALA A 194 6.70 -4.45 37.74
CA ALA A 194 7.47 -3.91 38.86
C ALA A 194 6.68 -2.94 39.76
N ASN A 195 5.38 -2.72 39.52
CA ASN A 195 4.54 -1.76 40.25
C ASN A 195 5.14 -0.34 40.33
N VAL A 196 5.83 0.11 39.28
CA VAL A 196 6.43 1.45 39.22
C VAL A 196 5.38 2.46 38.75
N LEU A 197 5.07 3.45 39.59
CA LEU A 197 4.18 4.56 39.22
C LEU A 197 4.88 5.52 38.25
N LEU A 198 4.17 5.95 37.20
CA LEU A 198 4.62 7.00 36.29
C LEU A 198 4.78 8.33 37.02
N GLN A 199 5.92 8.98 36.81
CA GLN A 199 6.22 10.33 37.28
C GLN A 199 6.13 11.32 36.12
N ALA A 200 5.98 12.60 36.41
CA ALA A 200 5.94 13.63 35.38
C ALA A 200 7.22 13.64 34.51
N SER A 201 8.38 13.34 35.09
CA SER A 201 9.66 13.23 34.37
C SER A 201 9.77 12.02 33.44
N ASP A 202 8.91 11.01 33.58
CA ASP A 202 8.86 9.88 32.65
C ASP A 202 8.22 10.25 31.31
N LEU A 203 7.40 11.32 31.29
CA LEU A 203 6.72 11.78 30.07
C LEU A 203 7.74 12.27 29.03
N ASP A 204 8.84 12.88 29.49
CA ASP A 204 9.93 13.36 28.63
C ASP A 204 10.76 12.20 28.03
N GLN A 205 10.63 10.99 28.57
CA GLN A 205 11.36 9.79 28.14
C GLN A 205 10.47 8.82 27.34
N LEU A 206 9.23 9.21 27.06
CA LEU A 206 8.31 8.36 26.32
C LEU A 206 8.84 8.09 24.91
N PRO A 207 8.77 6.84 24.43
CA PRO A 207 9.04 6.56 23.02
C PRO A 207 8.08 7.38 22.15
N GLU A 208 8.63 8.16 21.23
CA GLU A 208 7.85 8.93 20.24
C GLU A 208 7.78 8.17 18.92
N PRO A 209 6.59 8.05 18.30
CA PRO A 209 6.49 7.49 16.97
C PRO A 209 7.13 8.44 15.96
N ARG A 210 8.11 7.97 15.20
CA ARG A 210 8.73 8.71 14.10
C ARG A 210 8.64 7.90 12.84
N TYR A 211 7.79 8.34 11.91
CA TYR A 211 7.71 7.71 10.60
C TYR A 211 8.92 8.09 9.75
N GLN A 212 9.60 7.09 9.20
CA GLN A 212 10.66 7.27 8.21
C GLN A 212 10.38 6.33 7.05
N SER A 213 10.07 6.86 5.87
CA SER A 213 9.77 6.00 4.71
C SER A 213 10.95 5.08 4.40
N ARG A 214 10.72 3.76 4.40
CA ARG A 214 11.68 2.72 4.00
C ARG A 214 11.42 2.22 2.57
N VAL A 215 10.48 2.85 1.87
CA VAL A 215 10.07 2.46 0.53
C VAL A 215 11.08 2.99 -0.49
N GLU A 216 11.57 2.09 -1.35
CA GLU A 216 12.39 2.50 -2.47
C GLU A 216 11.54 3.24 -3.51
N PRO A 217 11.99 4.42 -3.98
CA PRO A 217 11.26 5.20 -4.95
C PRO A 217 11.21 4.46 -6.31
N VAL A 218 10.01 4.24 -6.82
CA VAL A 218 9.77 3.61 -8.13
C VAL A 218 9.39 4.62 -9.21
N TRP A 219 9.07 5.87 -8.84
CA TRP A 219 8.68 6.94 -9.77
C TRP A 219 9.70 7.16 -10.90
N ALA A 220 10.99 6.88 -10.68
CA ALA A 220 12.04 7.03 -11.69
C ALA A 220 11.87 6.02 -12.84
N ASN A 221 11.54 4.77 -12.51
CA ASN A 221 11.25 3.74 -13.51
C ASN A 221 9.97 4.07 -14.29
N ASP A 222 8.93 4.56 -13.60
CA ASP A 222 7.68 4.97 -14.25
C ASP A 222 7.89 6.15 -15.19
N LEU A 223 8.68 7.13 -14.78
CA LEU A 223 9.10 8.24 -15.62
C LEU A 223 9.79 7.74 -16.90
N LEU A 224 10.77 6.86 -16.79
CA LEU A 224 11.49 6.29 -17.94
C LEU A 224 10.56 5.55 -18.90
N LEU A 225 9.60 4.80 -18.38
CA LEU A 225 8.63 4.09 -19.20
C LEU A 225 7.70 5.07 -19.95
N ILE A 226 7.24 6.16 -19.31
CA ILE A 226 6.46 7.20 -19.99
C ILE A 226 7.30 7.92 -21.05
N VAL A 227 8.58 8.19 -20.79
CA VAL A 227 9.52 8.69 -21.82
C VAL A 227 9.59 7.72 -23.00
N GLY A 228 9.67 6.41 -22.74
CA GLY A 228 9.63 5.37 -23.77
C GLY A 228 8.36 5.43 -24.62
N PHE A 229 7.19 5.56 -24.00
CA PHE A 229 5.92 5.76 -24.71
C PHE A 229 5.94 7.01 -25.60
N ALA A 230 6.37 8.15 -25.06
CA ALA A 230 6.47 9.40 -25.82
C ALA A 230 7.43 9.26 -27.01
N ALA A 231 8.60 8.64 -26.80
CA ALA A 231 9.59 8.42 -27.84
C ALA A 231 9.07 7.50 -28.96
N VAL A 232 8.35 6.43 -28.63
CA VAL A 232 7.72 5.55 -29.63
C VAL A 232 6.70 6.32 -30.47
N VAL A 233 5.81 7.08 -29.84
CA VAL A 233 4.79 7.86 -30.55
C VAL A 233 5.42 8.94 -31.44
N LEU A 234 6.43 9.64 -30.94
CA LEU A 234 7.18 10.63 -31.73
C LEU A 234 7.93 9.99 -32.89
N GLY A 235 8.55 8.81 -32.70
CA GLY A 235 9.22 8.07 -33.76
C GLY A 235 8.27 7.63 -34.87
N VAL A 236 7.08 7.14 -34.51
CA VAL A 236 6.01 6.83 -35.48
C VAL A 236 5.55 8.09 -36.20
N SER A 237 5.33 9.20 -35.47
CA SER A 237 4.95 10.49 -36.05
C SER A 237 5.97 10.98 -37.08
N PHE A 238 7.26 10.87 -36.76
CA PHE A 238 8.34 11.27 -37.66
C PHE A 238 8.36 10.42 -38.94
N ARG A 239 8.13 9.10 -38.84
CA ARG A 239 8.04 8.25 -40.03
C ARG A 239 6.85 8.60 -40.91
N VAL A 240 5.66 8.82 -40.34
CA VAL A 240 4.45 9.22 -41.08
C VAL A 240 4.64 10.59 -41.75
N TYR A 241 5.29 11.51 -41.07
CA TYR A 241 5.63 12.81 -41.63
C TYR A 241 6.55 12.69 -42.85
N GLN A 242 7.60 11.86 -42.77
CA GLN A 242 8.52 11.65 -43.90
C GLN A 242 7.82 11.05 -45.12
N THR A 243 7.01 10.00 -44.95
CA THR A 243 6.32 9.34 -46.08
C THR A 243 5.33 10.29 -46.76
N SER A 244 4.53 11.01 -45.98
CA SER A 244 3.57 11.99 -46.52
C SER A 244 4.24 13.21 -47.18
N SER A 245 5.48 13.54 -46.80
CA SER A 245 6.26 14.58 -47.45
C SER A 245 6.82 14.12 -48.79
N ALA A 246 7.33 12.89 -48.88
CA ALA A 246 7.89 12.31 -50.10
C ALA A 246 6.83 12.15 -51.21
N GLU A 247 5.61 11.72 -50.85
CA GLU A 247 4.49 11.62 -51.80
C GLU A 247 4.07 12.99 -52.36
N ARG A 248 4.13 14.05 -51.54
CA ARG A 248 3.81 15.42 -52.00
C ARG A 248 4.83 15.99 -52.98
N TRP A 249 6.10 15.59 -52.88
CA TRP A 249 7.15 16.01 -53.84
C TRP A 249 7.10 15.24 -55.16
N LEU A 250 6.61 14.00 -55.17
CA LEU A 250 6.46 13.21 -56.40
C LEU A 250 5.19 13.57 -57.20
N ALA A 251 4.22 14.22 -56.56
CA ALA A 251 2.97 14.67 -57.17
C ALA A 251 3.00 16.10 -57.72
N SER A 252 4.10 16.85 -57.51
CA SER A 252 4.36 18.21 -58.02
C SER A 252 5.30 18.21 -59.20
#